data_AF-A0A2I0JU73-F1
#
_entry.id   AF-A0A2I0JU73-F1
#
_cell.length_a   1.000
_cell.length_b   1.000
_cell.length_c   1.000
_cell.angle_alpha   90.00
_cell.angle_beta   90.00
_cell.angle_gamma   90.00
#
_symmetry.space_group_name_H-M   'P 1'
#
loop_
_entity.id
_entity.type
_entity.pdbx_description
1 polymer ?
#
loop_
_entity_poly.entity_id
_entity_poly.type
_entity_poly.pdbx_seq_one_letter_code
_entity_poly.pdbx_strand_id
1 'polypeptide(L)'
;MGLGPTEDQRLGLGPLGYLTMGLGPTVDQRLGLGPVGELTMRLGLTEDQSLGLGPVGELTMRLGLTEDQSLGLGPVGELTMRLGLTEDQSLGLGPVGELTMRLGLTEDQSLGLGPVGELTMRLGLTEDQSLGLGPVGELTMRLGLTEDQSLGLGPVGELTMRLGLTEDQSLGLGPVGE
;
A
#
# COMPACT_ATOMS: atom_id res chain seq x y z
N MET A 1 -9.56 -4.47 -19.34
CA MET A 1 -9.33 -5.92 -19.54
C MET A 1 -9.76 -6.66 -18.27
N GLY A 2 -10.38 -7.83 -18.40
CA GLY A 2 -10.77 -8.65 -17.25
C GLY A 2 -10.31 -10.09 -17.45
N LEU A 3 -9.62 -10.67 -16.47
CA LEU A 3 -9.26 -12.09 -16.49
C LEU A 3 -10.14 -12.84 -15.48
N GLY A 4 -10.68 -13.99 -15.90
CA GLY A 4 -11.51 -14.85 -15.05
C GLY A 4 -10.67 -15.67 -14.06
N PRO A 5 -11.31 -16.57 -13.29
CA PRO A 5 -10.62 -17.39 -12.31
C PRO A 5 -9.61 -18.35 -12.96
N THR A 6 -8.45 -18.49 -12.33
CA THR A 6 -7.36 -19.37 -12.76
C THR A 6 -6.69 -20.00 -11.52
N GLU A 7 -5.84 -21.00 -11.70
CA GLU A 7 -4.91 -21.40 -10.62
C GLU A 7 -3.77 -20.37 -10.60
N ASP A 8 -3.03 -20.28 -11.71
CA ASP A 8 -1.88 -19.36 -11.84
C ASP A 8 -2.13 -18.27 -12.88
N GLN A 9 -1.82 -17.03 -12.51
CA GLN A 9 -1.91 -15.88 -13.38
C GLN A 9 -0.60 -15.08 -13.38
N ARG A 10 0.02 -14.95 -14.56
CA ARG A 10 1.23 -14.13 -14.75
C ARG A 10 1.06 -13.16 -15.91
N LEU A 11 1.31 -11.88 -15.67
CA LEU A 11 1.19 -10.85 -16.70
C LEU A 11 2.33 -9.83 -16.62
N GLY A 12 2.93 -9.52 -17.76
CA GLY A 12 3.99 -8.53 -17.93
C GLY A 12 3.62 -7.56 -19.06
N LEU A 13 3.44 -6.27 -18.77
CA LEU A 13 3.14 -5.27 -19.81
C LEU A 13 4.19 -4.15 -19.81
N GLY A 14 4.49 -3.65 -21.01
CA GLY A 14 5.36 -2.50 -21.22
C GLY A 14 4.68 -1.16 -20.90
N PRO A 15 5.22 -0.04 -21.42
CA PRO A 15 4.64 1.28 -21.18
C PRO A 15 3.23 1.41 -21.74
N LEU A 16 2.32 2.01 -20.97
CA LEU A 16 0.92 2.22 -21.37
C LEU A 16 0.47 3.65 -21.05
N GLY A 17 -0.41 4.19 -21.88
CA GLY A 17 -1.05 5.49 -21.59
C GLY A 17 -2.12 5.33 -20.51
N TYR A 18 -3.08 4.44 -20.75
CA TYR A 18 -4.21 4.18 -19.87
C TYR A 18 -4.44 2.66 -19.76
N LEU A 19 -4.70 2.17 -18.55
CA LEU A 19 -5.05 0.77 -18.33
C LEU A 19 -6.11 0.64 -17.23
N THR A 20 -7.19 -0.07 -17.53
CA THR A 20 -8.12 -0.59 -16.51
C THR A 20 -8.11 -2.10 -16.52
N MET A 21 -7.90 -2.70 -15.35
CA MET A 21 -7.80 -4.15 -15.17
C MET A 21 -8.65 -4.66 -14.00
N GLY A 22 -9.33 -5.79 -14.21
CA GLY A 22 -9.97 -6.55 -13.15
C GLY A 22 -9.50 -8.00 -13.19
N LEU A 23 -8.95 -8.51 -12.09
CA LEU A 23 -8.50 -9.89 -11.99
C LEU A 23 -9.42 -10.64 -11.02
N GLY A 24 -9.97 -11.75 -11.49
CA GLY A 24 -10.82 -12.64 -10.70
C GLY A 24 -10.03 -13.44 -9.67
N PRO A 25 -10.71 -14.32 -8.91
CA PRO A 25 -10.04 -15.13 -7.91
C PRO A 25 -9.00 -16.08 -8.50
N THR A 26 -7.84 -16.22 -7.87
CA THR A 26 -6.78 -17.14 -8.32
C THR A 26 -6.02 -17.70 -7.11
N VAL A 27 -5.24 -18.76 -7.27
CA VAL A 27 -4.32 -19.22 -6.22
C VAL A 27 -3.08 -18.32 -6.23
N ASP A 28 -2.37 -18.29 -7.36
CA ASP A 28 -1.14 -17.50 -7.53
C ASP A 28 -1.32 -16.37 -8.54
N GLN A 29 -1.04 -15.13 -8.11
CA GLN A 29 -1.12 -13.96 -8.98
C GLN A 29 0.20 -13.18 -9.00
N ARG A 30 0.81 -13.03 -10.19
CA ARG A 30 2.03 -12.22 -10.39
C ARG A 30 1.86 -11.24 -11.53
N LEU A 31 1.92 -9.94 -11.21
CA LEU A 31 1.73 -8.87 -12.19
C LEU A 31 2.93 -7.91 -12.20
N GLY A 32 3.50 -7.68 -13.37
CA GLY A 32 4.57 -6.71 -13.61
C GLY A 32 4.14 -5.69 -14.68
N LEU A 33 4.05 -4.42 -14.33
CA LEU A 33 3.75 -3.36 -15.30
C LEU A 33 4.90 -2.36 -15.40
N GLY A 34 5.24 -1.95 -16.62
CA GLY A 34 6.12 -0.83 -16.89
C GLY A 34 5.48 0.52 -16.56
N PRO A 35 6.01 1.64 -17.08
CA PRO A 35 5.45 2.95 -16.85
C PRO A 35 4.00 3.07 -17.34
N VAL A 36 3.10 3.58 -16.50
CA VAL A 36 1.70 3.79 -16.88
C VAL A 36 1.28 5.24 -16.65
N GLY A 37 0.57 5.86 -17.59
CA GLY A 37 -0.02 7.18 -17.36
C GLY A 37 -1.11 7.11 -16.27
N GLU A 38 -2.18 6.39 -16.56
CA GLU A 38 -3.31 6.16 -15.65
C GLU A 38 -3.62 4.67 -15.51
N LEU A 39 -3.73 4.20 -14.28
CA LEU A 39 -3.97 2.80 -13.95
C LEU A 39 -5.10 2.64 -12.94
N THR A 40 -6.16 1.94 -13.33
CA THR A 40 -7.20 1.48 -12.41
C THR A 40 -7.19 -0.03 -12.30
N MET A 41 -7.05 -0.56 -11.08
CA MET A 41 -7.03 -2.00 -10.84
C MET A 41 -7.97 -2.44 -9.73
N ARG A 42 -8.60 -3.60 -9.96
CA ARG A 42 -9.37 -4.31 -8.94
C ARG A 42 -9.00 -5.77 -8.94
N LEU A 43 -8.43 -6.23 -7.84
CA LEU A 43 -8.00 -7.62 -7.67
C LEU A 43 -8.97 -8.35 -6.73
N GLY A 44 -9.21 -9.62 -7.03
CA GLY A 44 -10.15 -10.49 -6.35
C GLY A 44 -9.58 -11.13 -5.09
N LEU A 45 -10.12 -12.30 -4.76
CA LEU A 45 -9.66 -13.18 -3.69
C LEU A 45 -8.46 -13.99 -4.20
N THR A 46 -7.35 -13.99 -3.48
CA THR A 46 -6.13 -14.70 -3.90
C THR A 46 -5.45 -15.36 -2.70
N GLU A 47 -4.76 -16.49 -2.86
CA GLU A 47 -3.87 -17.01 -1.81
C GLU A 47 -2.58 -16.18 -1.81
N ASP A 48 -1.82 -16.25 -2.91
CA ASP A 48 -0.56 -15.52 -3.09
C ASP A 48 -0.64 -14.40 -4.15
N GLN A 49 -0.40 -13.15 -3.74
CA GLN A 49 -0.41 -12.01 -4.64
C GLN A 49 0.91 -11.22 -4.63
N SER A 50 1.57 -11.13 -5.80
CA SER A 50 2.75 -10.29 -6.02
C SER A 50 2.56 -9.29 -7.15
N LEU A 51 2.76 -8.00 -6.86
CA LEU A 51 2.63 -6.91 -7.80
C LEU A 51 3.89 -6.05 -7.86
N GLY A 52 4.43 -5.84 -9.06
CA GLY A 52 5.47 -4.86 -9.34
C GLY A 52 5.00 -3.83 -10.35
N LEU A 53 4.93 -2.56 -9.97
CA LEU A 53 4.62 -1.46 -10.91
C LEU A 53 5.81 -0.52 -11.06
N GLY A 54 6.09 -0.14 -12.31
CA GLY A 54 6.98 0.97 -12.62
C GLY A 54 6.38 2.33 -12.26
N PRO A 55 6.93 3.43 -12.81
CA PRO A 55 6.39 4.77 -12.59
C PRO A 55 4.93 4.88 -13.04
N VAL A 56 4.07 5.47 -12.22
CA VAL A 56 2.66 5.69 -12.56
C VAL A 56 2.29 7.17 -12.39
N GLY A 57 1.54 7.74 -13.34
CA GLY A 57 0.99 9.08 -13.17
C GLY A 57 -0.11 9.09 -12.10
N GLU A 58 -1.19 8.37 -12.38
CA GLU A 58 -2.34 8.19 -11.48
C GLU A 58 -2.65 6.70 -11.29
N LEU A 59 -2.78 6.27 -10.03
CA LEU A 59 -3.06 4.90 -9.67
C LEU A 59 -4.24 4.81 -8.70
N THR A 60 -5.31 4.16 -9.14
CA THR A 60 -6.41 3.72 -8.27
C THR A 60 -6.40 2.20 -8.14
N MET A 61 -6.26 1.70 -6.91
CA MET A 61 -6.21 0.26 -6.64
C MET A 61 -7.17 -0.16 -5.54
N ARG A 62 -7.86 -1.28 -5.78
CA ARG A 62 -8.67 -1.98 -4.79
C ARG A 62 -8.29 -3.44 -4.74
N LEU A 63 -7.84 -3.90 -3.58
CA LEU A 63 -7.46 -5.28 -3.34
C LEU A 63 -8.49 -5.96 -2.45
N GLY A 64 -8.74 -7.23 -2.75
CA GLY A 64 -9.69 -8.09 -2.06
C GLY A 64 -9.09 -8.71 -0.81
N LEU A 65 -9.59 -9.91 -0.48
CA LEU A 65 -9.02 -10.74 0.57
C LEU A 65 -7.81 -11.48 0.01
N THR A 66 -6.72 -11.57 0.77
CA THR A 66 -5.53 -12.32 0.36
C THR A 66 -4.91 -13.04 1.56
N GLU A 67 -4.25 -14.18 1.39
CA GLU A 67 -3.41 -14.73 2.48
C GLU A 67 -2.10 -13.94 2.52
N ASP A 68 -1.31 -14.05 1.44
CA ASP A 68 -0.02 -13.37 1.29
C ASP A 68 -0.04 -12.29 0.21
N GLN A 69 0.26 -11.05 0.60
CA GLN A 69 0.30 -9.92 -0.32
C GLN A 69 1.64 -9.18 -0.30
N SER A 70 2.27 -9.07 -1.47
CA SER A 70 3.48 -8.29 -1.69
C SER A 70 3.32 -7.29 -2.84
N LEU A 71 3.37 -5.99 -2.55
CA LEU A 71 3.33 -4.93 -3.57
C LEU A 71 4.59 -4.08 -3.55
N GLY A 72 5.21 -3.90 -4.71
CA GLY A 72 6.30 -2.97 -4.96
C GLY A 72 5.90 -1.95 -6.02
N LEU A 73 5.81 -0.67 -5.65
CA LEU A 73 5.49 0.42 -6.57
C LEU A 73 6.68 1.36 -6.74
N GLY A 74 6.95 1.73 -7.99
CA GLY A 74 7.86 2.82 -8.32
C GLY A 74 7.29 4.19 -7.96
N PRO A 75 7.86 5.28 -8.53
CA PRO A 75 7.35 6.63 -8.31
C PRO A 75 5.90 6.77 -8.78
N VAL A 76 5.05 7.41 -7.97
CA VAL A 76 3.64 7.66 -8.32
C VAL A 76 3.31 9.14 -8.17
N GLY A 77 2.58 9.72 -9.12
CA GLY A 77 2.05 11.08 -8.98
C GLY A 77 0.94 11.11 -7.92
N GLU A 78 -0.18 10.45 -8.21
CA GLU A 78 -1.33 10.31 -7.32
C GLU A 78 -1.66 8.83 -7.10
N LEU A 79 -1.81 8.44 -5.83
CA LEU A 79 -2.13 7.07 -5.44
C LEU A 79 -3.32 7.03 -4.49
N THR A 80 -4.39 6.38 -4.95
CA THR A 80 -5.50 5.95 -4.10
C THR A 80 -5.52 4.44 -3.96
N MET A 81 -5.34 3.95 -2.74
CA MET A 81 -5.31 2.51 -2.45
C MET A 81 -6.29 2.11 -1.34
N ARG A 82 -6.99 1.00 -1.57
CA ARG A 82 -7.84 0.34 -0.56
C ARG A 82 -7.53 -1.14 -0.50
N LEU A 83 -7.03 -1.59 0.64
CA LEU A 83 -6.71 -2.99 0.90
C LEU A 83 -7.77 -3.63 1.79
N GLY A 84 -8.03 -4.92 1.52
CA GLY A 84 -9.01 -5.73 2.21
C GLY A 84 -8.45 -6.37 3.49
N LEU A 85 -8.93 -7.57 3.81
CA LEU A 85 -8.36 -8.38 4.88
C LEU A 85 -7.19 -9.20 4.30
N THR A 86 -6.11 -9.31 5.06
CA THR A 86 -4.93 -10.08 4.66
C THR A 86 -4.37 -10.82 5.87
N GLU A 87 -3.70 -11.97 5.72
CA GLU A 87 -2.88 -12.52 6.81
C GLU A 87 -1.55 -11.75 6.85
N ASP A 88 -0.76 -11.87 5.78
CA ASP A 88 0.54 -11.20 5.65
C ASP A 88 0.53 -10.12 4.55
N GLN A 89 0.85 -8.89 4.92
CA GLN A 89 0.88 -7.76 3.98
C GLN A 89 2.22 -7.03 3.99
N SER A 90 2.91 -7.05 2.85
CA SER A 90 4.16 -6.34 2.60
C SER A 90 4.02 -5.32 1.48
N LEU A 91 4.28 -4.05 1.79
CA LEU A 91 4.13 -2.93 0.86
C LEU A 91 5.40 -2.08 0.81
N GLY A 92 5.95 -1.90 -0.39
CA GLY A 92 7.07 -0.99 -0.65
C GLY A 92 6.69 0.02 -1.72
N LEU A 93 6.59 1.30 -1.34
CA LEU A 93 6.30 2.38 -2.29
C LEU A 93 7.52 3.30 -2.44
N GLY A 94 7.82 3.65 -3.69
CA GLY A 94 8.76 4.70 -4.04
C GLY A 94 8.23 6.10 -3.67
N PRO A 95 8.82 7.16 -4.25
CA PRO A 95 8.34 8.53 -4.04
C PRO A 95 6.89 8.71 -4.52
N VAL A 96 6.06 9.37 -3.72
CA VAL A 96 4.66 9.65 -4.08
C VAL A 96 4.36 11.13 -3.95
N GLY A 97 3.65 11.72 -4.91
CA GLY A 97 3.15 13.09 -4.80
C GLY A 97 2.05 13.17 -3.74
N GLU A 98 0.91 12.53 -4.03
CA GLU A 98 -0.25 12.43 -3.15
C GLU A 98 -0.61 10.96 -2.90
N LEU A 99 -0.78 10.58 -1.64
CA LEU A 99 -1.12 9.23 -1.22
C LEU A 99 -2.34 9.22 -0.29
N THR A 100 -3.42 8.61 -0.76
CA THR A 100 -4.56 8.22 0.07
C THR A 100 -4.61 6.71 0.22
N MET A 101 -4.42 6.20 1.44
CA MET A 101 -4.41 4.77 1.72
C MET A 101 -5.39 4.39 2.84
N ARG A 102 -6.11 3.29 2.61
CA ARG A 102 -6.96 2.66 3.63
C ARG A 102 -6.66 1.17 3.68
N LEU A 103 -6.22 0.71 4.85
CA LEU A 103 -5.91 -0.69 5.11
C LEU A 103 -6.98 -1.31 6.00
N GLY A 104 -7.26 -2.58 5.74
CA GLY A 104 -8.27 -3.38 6.45
C GLY A 104 -7.72 -4.03 7.70
N LEU A 105 -8.19 -5.24 7.99
CA LEU A 105 -7.64 -6.06 9.09
C LEU A 105 -6.48 -6.88 8.55
N THR A 106 -5.42 -7.02 9.33
CA THR A 106 -4.25 -7.83 8.95
C THR A 106 -3.69 -8.54 10.18
N GLU A 107 -3.06 -9.70 10.04
CA GLU A 107 -2.28 -10.28 11.15
C GLU A 107 -0.93 -9.54 11.19
N ASP A 108 -0.13 -9.68 10.14
CA ASP A 108 1.18 -9.04 10.00
C ASP A 108 1.21 -8.00 8.89
N GLN A 109 1.53 -6.75 9.25
CA GLN A 109 1.59 -5.65 8.31
C GLN A 109 2.95 -4.96 8.29
N SER A 110 3.62 -4.97 7.14
CA SER A 110 4.86 -4.25 6.87
C SER A 110 4.70 -3.23 5.74
N LEU A 111 4.93 -1.95 6.04
CA LEU A 111 4.87 -0.85 5.07
C LEU A 111 6.17 -0.04 5.07
N GLY A 112 6.78 0.09 3.90
CA GLY A 112 7.86 1.02 3.63
C GLY A 112 7.42 2.06 2.59
N LEU A 113 7.40 3.34 2.97
CA LEU A 113 7.13 4.47 2.08
C LEU A 113 8.40 5.29 1.86
N GLY A 114 8.67 5.61 0.59
CA GLY A 114 9.64 6.63 0.22
C GLY A 114 9.18 8.05 0.58
N PRO A 115 9.79 9.09 0.00
CA PRO A 115 9.34 10.46 0.18
C PRO A 115 7.91 10.68 -0.30
N VAL A 116 7.08 11.35 0.50
CA VAL A 116 5.69 11.66 0.15
C VAL A 116 5.43 13.16 0.26
N GLY A 117 4.74 13.75 -0.72
CA GLY A 117 4.27 15.13 -0.62
C GLY A 117 3.16 15.24 0.43
N GLU A 118 2.01 14.64 0.14
CA GLU A 118 0.85 14.58 1.02
C GLU A 118 0.46 13.12 1.28
N LEU A 119 0.31 12.76 2.56
CA LEU A 119 -0.03 11.42 3.00
C LEU A 119 -1.27 11.42 3.90
N THR A 120 -2.35 10.83 3.40
CA THR A 120 -3.52 10.47 4.21
C THR A 120 -3.61 8.95 4.35
N MET A 121 -3.47 8.46 5.58
CA MET A 121 -3.49 7.03 5.89
C MET A 121 -4.47 6.67 6.99
N ARG A 122 -5.21 5.57 6.78
CA ARG A 122 -6.06 4.96 7.80
C ARG A 122 -5.78 3.47 7.88
N LEU A 123 -5.31 3.03 9.04
CA LEU A 123 -5.04 1.63 9.33
C LEU A 123 -6.17 1.03 10.17
N GLY A 124 -6.45 -0.25 9.92
CA GLY A 124 -7.46 -1.03 10.62
C GLY A 124 -6.91 -1.69 11.87
N LEU A 125 -7.44 -2.87 12.23
CA LEU A 125 -6.92 -3.67 13.33
C LEU A 125 -5.77 -4.54 12.79
N THR A 126 -4.71 -4.67 13.57
CA THR A 126 -3.56 -5.50 13.20
C THR A 126 -3.02 -6.22 14.44
N GLU A 127 -2.42 -7.40 14.33
CA GLU A 127 -1.66 -7.96 15.46
C GLU A 127 -0.29 -7.28 15.52
N ASP A 128 0.51 -7.44 14.46
CA ASP A 128 1.84 -6.85 14.33
C ASP A 128 1.92 -5.82 13.19
N GLN A 129 2.29 -4.58 13.53
CA GLN A 129 2.36 -3.49 12.55
C GLN A 129 3.73 -2.81 12.53
N SER A 130 4.42 -2.90 11.41
CA SER A 130 5.69 -2.21 11.12
C SER A 130 5.54 -1.19 10.01
N LEU A 131 5.80 0.07 10.32
CA LEU A 131 5.69 1.19 9.39
C LEU A 131 7.01 1.97 9.34
N GLY A 132 7.58 2.12 8.14
CA GLY A 132 8.72 2.99 7.87
C GLY A 132 8.36 4.04 6.84
N LEU A 133 8.28 5.30 7.23
CA LEU A 133 7.99 6.42 6.35
C LEU A 133 9.24 7.25 6.11
N GLY A 134 9.53 7.56 4.85
CA GLY A 134 10.52 8.55 4.46
C GLY A 134 10.11 9.97 4.84
N PRO A 135 10.76 10.99 4.24
CA PRO A 135 10.36 12.37 4.42
C PRO A 135 8.93 12.61 3.94
N VAL A 136 8.10 13.29 4.73
CA VAL A 136 6.72 13.62 4.37
C VAL A 136 6.49 15.13 4.46
N GLY A 137 5.86 15.73 3.45
CA GLY A 137 5.43 17.13 3.52
C GLY A 137 4.31 17.30 4.54
N GLU A 138 3.15 16.73 4.26
CA GLU A 138 1.98 16.70 5.15
C GLU A 138 1.57 15.26 5.46
N LEU A 139 1.45 14.93 6.75
CA LEU A 139 1.08 13.61 7.23
C LEU A 139 -0.20 13.67 8.07
N THR A 140 -1.27 13.08 7.56
CA THR A 140 -2.47 12.74 8.32
C THR A 140 -2.59 11.22 8.46
N MET A 141 -2.40 10.71 9.68
CA MET A 141 -2.45 9.28 9.97
C MET A 141 -3.45 8.95 11.08
N ARG A 142 -4.23 7.88 10.87
CA ARG A 142 -5.04 7.26 11.91
C ARG A 142 -4.75 5.77 12.01
N LEU A 143 -4.31 5.35 13.18
CA LEU A 143 -4.05 3.96 13.51
C LEU A 143 -5.25 3.35 14.23
N GLY A 144 -5.52 2.07 13.96
CA GLY A 144 -6.51 1.28 14.67
C GLY A 144 -5.92 0.62 15.93
N LEU A 145 -6.55 -0.45 16.39
CA LEU A 145 -6.03 -1.24 17.52
C LEU A 145 -4.92 -2.15 17.00
N THR A 146 -3.84 -2.27 17.78
CA THR A 146 -2.72 -3.16 17.44
C THR A 146 -2.19 -3.84 18.70
N GLU A 147 -1.66 -5.06 18.63
CA GLU A 147 -0.93 -5.64 19.77
C GLU A 147 0.46 -5.01 19.83
N ASP A 148 1.26 -5.22 18.77
CA ASP A 148 2.61 -4.69 18.64
C ASP A 148 2.74 -3.70 17.49
N GLN A 149 3.18 -2.48 17.80
CA GLN A 149 3.33 -1.42 16.81
C GLN A 149 4.75 -0.85 16.78
N SER A 150 5.36 -0.83 15.61
CA SER A 150 6.62 -0.14 15.32
C SER A 150 6.44 0.90 14.22
N LEU A 151 6.72 2.16 14.52
CA LEU A 151 6.63 3.26 13.57
C LEU A 151 7.93 4.06 13.53
N GLY A 152 8.58 4.09 12.37
CA GLY A 152 9.65 5.01 12.03
C GLY A 152 9.17 6.08 11.07
N LEU A 153 9.27 7.35 11.46
CA LEU A 153 9.01 8.50 10.59
C LEU A 153 10.32 9.21 10.27
N GLY A 154 10.52 9.53 8.98
CA GLY A 154 11.52 10.50 8.55
C GLY A 154 11.13 11.93 8.95
N PRO A 155 11.81 12.94 8.38
CA PRO A 155 11.42 14.34 8.57
C PRO A 155 9.99 14.58 8.10
N VAL A 156 9.18 15.26 8.90
CA VAL A 156 7.79 15.59 8.55
C VAL A 156 7.62 17.10 8.57
N GLY A 157 6.99 17.70 7.56
CA GLY A 157 6.61 19.12 7.61
C GLY A 157 5.49 19.34 8.63
N GLU A 158 4.29 18.86 8.31
CA GLU A 158 3.12 18.92 9.18
C GLU A 158 2.66 17.52 9.59
N LEU A 159 2.40 17.31 10.89
CA LEU A 159 2.04 16.01 11.45
C LEU A 159 0.71 16.07 12.21
N THR A 160 -0.28 15.34 11.72
CA THR A 160 -1.51 15.00 12.43
C THR A 160 -1.61 13.49 12.58
N MET A 161 -1.46 12.99 13.81
CA MET A 161 -1.53 11.57 14.11
C MET A 161 -2.56 11.27 15.18
N ARG A 162 -3.32 10.19 14.97
CA ARG A 162 -4.22 9.62 15.98
C ARG A 162 -3.90 8.14 16.15
N LEU A 163 -3.48 7.78 17.35
CA LEU A 163 -3.18 6.41 17.73
C LEU A 163 -4.44 5.73 18.27
N GLY A 164 -4.61 4.44 17.96
CA GLY A 164 -5.57 3.58 18.63
C GLY A 164 -4.97 3.03 19.94
N LEU A 165 -5.61 2.01 20.52
CA LEU A 165 -5.03 1.29 21.65
C LEU A 165 -3.96 0.33 21.14
N THR A 166 -2.83 0.29 21.83
CA THR A 166 -1.73 -0.63 21.55
C THR A 166 -1.19 -1.18 22.85
N GLU A 167 -0.83 -2.48 22.88
CA GLU A 167 -0.21 -3.09 24.05
C GLU A 167 1.27 -2.67 24.12
N ASP A 168 2.04 -2.92 23.06
CA ASP A 168 3.44 -2.53 22.95
C ASP A 168 3.70 -1.62 21.74
N GLN A 169 4.31 -0.46 22.00
CA GLN A 169 4.53 0.57 20.98
C GLN A 169 5.97 1.08 20.98
N SER A 170 6.57 1.10 19.79
CA SER A 170 7.84 1.77 19.51
C SER A 170 7.67 2.86 18.45
N LEU A 171 8.12 4.08 18.77
CA LEU A 171 8.03 5.25 17.90
C LEU A 171 9.42 5.88 17.71
N GLY A 172 9.88 5.96 16.47
CA GLY A 172 11.04 6.74 16.06
C GLY A 172 10.59 7.91 15.20
N LEU A 173 10.82 9.14 15.66
CA LEU A 173 10.44 10.35 14.93
C LEU A 173 11.68 11.10 14.44
N GLY A 174 11.72 11.36 13.14
CA GLY A 174 12.60 12.36 12.54
C GLY A 174 12.18 13.78 12.94
N PRO A 175 12.95 14.79 12.50
CA PRO A 175 12.64 16.18 12.79
C PRO A 175 11.28 16.58 12.19
N VAL A 176 10.44 17.21 13.01
CA VAL A 176 9.16 17.79 12.59
C VAL A 176 9.37 19.28 12.32
N GLY A 177 8.92 19.75 11.15
CA GLY A 177 8.99 21.15 10.74
C GLY A 177 8.13 22.06 11.63
N GLU A 178 8.50 23.34 11.69
CA GLU A 178 7.66 24.40 12.26
C GLU A 178 6.78 25.06 11.19
#